data_AF-A0ABC9VVR5-F1
#
_entry.id   AF-A0ABC9VVR5-F1
#
_cell.length_a   1.000
_cell.length_b   1.000
_cell.length_c   1.000
_cell.angle_alpha   90.00
_cell.angle_beta   90.00
_cell.angle_gamma   90.00
#
_symmetry.space_group_name_H-M   'P 1'
#
loop_
_entity.id
_entity.type
_entity.pdbx_description
1 polymer ?
#
loop_
_entity_poly.entity_id
_entity_poly.type
_entity_poly.pdbx_seq_one_letter_code
_entity_poly.pdbx_strand_id
1 'polypeptide(L)'
;MLDLILTKKEGLVGDVKLKGSLGCSDHKMVEFRILRAARRACSKLTTLDFSRADFGLFRDLLGRIPWDKALEGRGAQDSWLIFKGHLLQAQERCIQTKRKSSKTTKRPPWMNKELLGKVKCKKEAYRGWKQGQVAWEEYRETVQAAGEQVRKAKALIEISLARDVKDNKKSFYRYVSDKRRTRENVGPLQNEPTVGEDQV
;
A
#
# COMPACT_ATOMS: atom_id res chain seq x y z
N MET A 1 -32.93 -20.17 15.92
CA MET A 1 -32.24 -19.54 14.76
C MET A 1 -30.83 -20.12 14.69
N LEU A 2 -30.32 -20.48 13.50
CA LEU A 2 -29.03 -21.16 13.33
C LEU A 2 -27.93 -20.16 12.94
N ASP A 3 -26.73 -20.34 13.51
CA ASP A 3 -25.53 -19.56 13.18
C ASP A 3 -24.58 -20.40 12.32
N LEU A 4 -24.26 -19.95 11.10
CA LEU A 4 -23.50 -20.69 10.10
C LEU A 4 -22.18 -19.97 9.74
N ILE A 5 -21.08 -20.73 9.66
CA ILE A 5 -19.79 -20.26 9.13
C ILE A 5 -19.54 -20.95 7.78
N LEU A 6 -19.64 -20.19 6.69
CA LEU A 6 -19.38 -20.70 5.34
C LEU A 6 -17.96 -20.35 4.90
N THR A 7 -17.23 -21.33 4.38
CA THR A 7 -15.89 -21.13 3.83
C THR A 7 -15.79 -21.78 2.45
N LYS A 8 -15.04 -21.15 1.53
CA LYS A 8 -14.81 -21.68 0.18
C LYS A 8 -13.61 -22.63 0.09
N LYS A 9 -12.85 -22.78 1.17
CA LYS A 9 -11.59 -23.52 1.21
C LYS A 9 -11.53 -24.37 2.47
N GLU A 10 -11.45 -25.68 2.30
CA GLU A 10 -11.26 -26.63 3.40
C GLU A 10 -9.99 -26.29 4.20
N GLY A 11 -10.09 -26.36 5.52
CA GLY A 11 -8.99 -26.05 6.45
C GLY A 11 -8.66 -24.56 6.65
N LEU A 12 -9.41 -23.62 6.04
CA LEU A 12 -9.24 -22.18 6.30
C LEU A 12 -9.67 -21.78 7.71
N VAL A 13 -10.63 -22.51 8.27
CA VAL A 13 -11.18 -22.26 9.61
C VAL A 13 -10.87 -23.47 10.48
N GLY A 14 -10.30 -23.21 11.66
CA GLY A 14 -10.04 -24.21 12.69
C GLY A 14 -10.51 -23.71 14.06
N ASP A 15 -10.42 -24.57 15.07
CA ASP A 15 -10.74 -24.25 16.48
C ASP A 15 -12.13 -23.58 16.68
N VAL A 16 -13.18 -24.13 16.07
CA VAL A 16 -14.55 -23.63 16.24
C VAL A 16 -15.07 -24.00 17.63
N LYS A 17 -15.51 -23.01 18.40
CA LYS A 17 -16.05 -23.15 19.75
C LYS A 17 -17.30 -22.31 19.90
N LEU A 18 -18.27 -22.84 20.64
CA LEU A 18 -19.40 -22.05 21.11
C LEU A 18 -19.05 -21.43 22.47
N LYS A 19 -19.22 -20.12 22.57
CA LYS A 19 -19.08 -19.33 23.78
C LYS A 19 -20.48 -18.91 24.27
N GLY A 20 -20.56 -18.40 25.49
CA GLY A 20 -21.82 -17.96 26.11
C GLY A 20 -22.57 -16.90 25.29
N SER A 21 -23.78 -16.57 25.74
CA SER A 21 -24.57 -15.50 25.15
C SER A 21 -23.89 -14.14 25.33
N LEU A 22 -24.00 -13.28 24.31
CA LEU A 22 -23.57 -11.89 24.44
C LEU A 22 -24.74 -11.07 25.00
N GLY A 23 -24.73 -10.79 26.30
CA GLY A 23 -25.84 -10.08 26.96
C GLY A 23 -27.11 -10.94 27.05
N CYS A 24 -28.28 -10.32 26.83
CA CYS A 24 -29.59 -11.00 26.85
C CYS A 24 -29.98 -11.66 25.52
N SER A 25 -29.04 -11.89 24.62
CA SER A 25 -29.33 -12.53 23.32
C SER A 25 -29.49 -14.03 23.47
N ASP A 26 -30.49 -14.61 22.80
CA ASP A 26 -30.67 -16.06 22.70
C ASP A 26 -29.59 -16.74 21.82
N HIS A 27 -28.70 -15.97 21.20
CA HIS A 27 -27.59 -16.47 20.38
C HIS A 27 -26.34 -16.77 21.19
N LYS A 28 -25.73 -17.93 20.91
CA LYS A 28 -24.41 -18.30 21.43
C LYS A 28 -23.33 -17.74 20.51
N MET A 29 -22.31 -17.10 21.09
CA MET A 29 -21.19 -16.57 20.30
C MET A 29 -20.37 -17.71 19.71
N VAL A 30 -20.06 -17.67 18.41
CA VAL A 30 -19.16 -18.63 17.77
C VAL A 30 -17.76 -18.03 17.69
N GLU A 31 -16.78 -18.66 18.36
CA GLU A 31 -15.36 -18.33 18.26
C GLU A 31 -14.69 -19.31 17.30
N PHE A 32 -13.88 -18.83 16.36
CA PHE A 32 -13.14 -19.66 15.43
C PHE A 32 -11.82 -19.00 15.05
N ARG A 33 -10.84 -19.79 14.61
CA ARG A 33 -9.54 -19.31 14.12
C ARG A 33 -9.48 -19.41 12.60
N ILE A 34 -9.15 -18.29 11.95
CA ILE A 34 -8.84 -18.29 10.53
C ILE A 34 -7.35 -18.62 10.37
N LEU A 35 -7.06 -19.81 9.87
CA LEU A 35 -5.72 -20.30 9.59
C LEU A 35 -5.21 -19.64 8.30
N ARG A 36 -4.60 -18.46 8.44
CA ARG A 36 -4.08 -17.69 7.30
C ARG A 36 -2.56 -17.57 7.38
N ALA A 37 -1.86 -18.20 6.44
CA ALA A 37 -0.45 -17.89 6.18
C ALA A 37 -0.36 -16.52 5.48
N ALA A 38 -0.30 -15.45 6.27
CA ALA A 38 -0.14 -14.10 5.72
C ALA A 38 1.33 -13.85 5.34
N ARG A 39 1.74 -14.23 4.13
CA ARG A 39 2.93 -13.62 3.54
C ARG A 39 2.58 -12.19 3.17
N ARG A 40 3.01 -11.24 4.00
CA ARG A 40 2.98 -9.82 3.65
C ARG A 40 4.06 -9.61 2.58
N ALA A 41 3.73 -9.88 1.32
CA ALA A 41 4.58 -9.50 0.21
C ALA A 41 4.61 -7.96 0.19
N CYS A 42 5.60 -7.37 0.85
CA CYS A 42 5.96 -6.00 0.57
C CYS A 42 6.50 -6.03 -0.86
N SER A 43 5.71 -5.58 -1.82
CA SER A 43 6.16 -5.42 -3.19
C SER A 43 7.30 -4.41 -3.16
N LYS A 44 8.54 -4.91 -3.09
CA LYS A 44 9.77 -4.12 -3.23
C LYS A 44 9.88 -3.72 -4.70
N LEU A 45 8.94 -2.91 -5.18
CA LEU A 45 8.95 -2.37 -6.52
C LEU A 45 10.18 -1.47 -6.65
N THR A 46 11.14 -1.86 -7.47
CA THR A 46 12.26 -1.02 -7.87
C THR A 46 11.85 -0.22 -9.11
N THR A 47 12.22 1.04 -9.15
CA THR A 47 11.98 1.93 -10.29
C THR A 47 13.28 2.63 -10.65
N LEU A 48 13.51 2.89 -11.93
CA LEU A 48 14.68 3.66 -12.39
C LEU A 48 14.66 5.08 -11.81
N ASP A 49 15.81 5.56 -11.36
CA ASP A 49 15.98 6.88 -10.78
C ASP A 49 16.56 7.89 -11.78
N PHE A 50 15.70 8.36 -12.69
CA PHE A 50 16.11 9.30 -13.75
C PHE A 50 16.68 10.63 -13.23
N SER A 51 16.40 11.04 -11.99
CA SER A 51 17.00 12.26 -11.42
C SER A 51 18.48 12.13 -11.13
N ARG A 52 19.01 10.91 -11.06
CA ARG A 52 20.44 10.62 -10.85
C ARG A 52 21.07 9.94 -12.07
N ALA A 53 20.40 9.98 -13.21
CA ALA A 53 20.88 9.36 -14.43
C ALA A 53 22.06 10.16 -15.01
N ASP A 54 23.10 9.45 -15.44
CA ASP A 54 24.18 10.05 -16.22
C ASP A 54 23.83 10.01 -17.71
N PHE A 55 23.21 11.10 -18.18
CA PHE A 55 22.84 11.24 -19.59
C PHE A 55 24.03 11.46 -20.52
N GLY A 56 25.17 11.91 -19.99
CA GLY A 56 26.41 12.03 -20.77
C GLY A 56 26.94 10.64 -21.13
N LEU A 57 27.14 9.80 -20.11
CA LEU A 57 27.55 8.41 -20.29
C LEU A 57 26.55 7.62 -21.14
N PHE A 58 25.25 7.86 -20.96
CA PHE A 58 24.21 7.20 -21.75
C PHE A 58 24.34 7.51 -23.25
N ARG A 59 24.58 8.79 -23.59
CA ARG A 59 24.78 9.23 -24.97
C ARG A 59 26.07 8.65 -25.55
N ASP A 60 27.15 8.64 -24.77
CA ASP A 60 28.43 8.10 -25.21
C ASP A 60 28.35 6.60 -25.50
N LEU A 61 27.66 5.82 -24.64
CA LEU A 61 27.49 4.39 -24.84
C LEU A 61 26.71 4.09 -26.12
N LEU A 62 25.67 4.85 -26.43
CA LEU A 62 24.90 4.66 -27.67
C LEU A 62 25.62 5.22 -28.89
N GLY A 63 26.37 6.30 -28.75
CA GLY A 63 27.14 6.92 -29.84
C GLY A 63 28.35 6.10 -30.29
N ARG A 64 28.89 5.22 -29.42
CA ARG A 64 30.01 4.32 -29.75
C ARG A 64 29.59 3.10 -30.57
N ILE A 65 28.30 2.82 -30.69
CA ILE A 65 27.82 1.65 -31.41
C ILE A 65 27.86 1.94 -32.92
N PRO A 66 28.51 1.09 -33.73
CA PRO A 66 28.51 1.25 -35.18
C PRO A 66 27.16 0.79 -35.76
N TRP A 67 26.14 1.66 -35.63
CA TRP A 67 24.76 1.35 -36.00
C TRP A 67 24.60 0.90 -37.44
N ASP A 68 25.38 1.49 -38.36
CA ASP A 68 25.36 1.12 -39.77
C ASP A 68 25.64 -0.37 -39.96
N LYS A 69 26.63 -0.91 -39.27
CA LYS A 69 26.99 -2.34 -39.32
C LYS A 69 26.05 -3.21 -38.48
N ALA A 70 25.57 -2.70 -37.35
CA ALA A 70 24.71 -3.45 -36.46
C ALA A 70 23.33 -3.74 -37.09
N LEU A 71 22.86 -2.83 -37.94
CA LEU A 71 21.53 -2.86 -38.55
C LEU A 71 21.56 -3.25 -40.04
N GLU A 72 22.74 -3.37 -40.65
CA GLU A 72 22.90 -3.72 -42.06
C GLU A 72 22.23 -5.05 -42.42
N GLY A 73 21.44 -5.07 -43.50
CA GLY A 73 20.79 -6.27 -44.03
C GLY A 73 19.69 -6.86 -43.12
N ARG A 74 19.31 -6.17 -42.04
CA ARG A 74 18.30 -6.66 -41.10
C ARG A 74 16.92 -6.06 -41.37
N GLY A 75 15.88 -6.86 -41.13
CA GLY A 75 14.50 -6.39 -41.17
C GLY A 75 14.19 -5.41 -40.04
N ALA A 76 13.11 -4.63 -40.19
CA ALA A 76 12.73 -3.61 -39.22
C ALA A 76 12.55 -4.17 -37.78
N GLN A 77 12.00 -5.39 -37.67
CA GLN A 77 11.79 -6.04 -36.37
C GLN A 77 13.10 -6.43 -35.69
N ASP A 78 14.04 -7.03 -36.43
CA ASP A 78 15.34 -7.43 -35.90
C ASP A 78 16.18 -6.22 -35.51
N SER A 79 16.16 -5.19 -36.36
CA SER A 79 16.79 -3.89 -36.10
C SER A 79 16.25 -3.23 -34.83
N TRP A 80 14.93 -3.31 -34.60
CA TRP A 80 14.30 -2.81 -33.37
C TRP A 80 14.74 -3.58 -32.13
N LEU A 81 14.83 -4.91 -32.20
CA LEU A 81 15.27 -5.73 -31.06
C LEU A 81 16.72 -5.43 -30.67
N ILE A 82 17.61 -5.27 -31.65
CA ILE A 82 19.01 -4.90 -31.44
C ILE A 82 19.13 -3.52 -30.80
N PHE A 83 18.43 -2.53 -31.36
CA PHE A 83 18.38 -1.19 -30.80
C PHE A 83 17.87 -1.20 -29.36
N LYS A 84 16.74 -1.87 -29.11
CA LYS A 84 16.14 -2.00 -27.78
C LYS A 84 17.09 -2.67 -26.79
N GLY A 85 17.82 -3.71 -27.21
CA GLY A 85 18.81 -4.38 -26.38
C GLY A 85 19.91 -3.44 -25.91
N HIS A 86 20.53 -2.71 -26.84
CA HIS A 86 21.56 -1.73 -26.51
C HIS A 86 21.05 -0.56 -25.67
N LEU A 87 19.83 -0.09 -25.95
CA LEU A 87 19.17 0.95 -25.16
C LEU A 87 18.97 0.51 -23.70
N LEU A 88 18.46 -0.70 -23.49
CA LEU A 88 18.25 -1.25 -22.14
C LEU A 88 19.58 -1.50 -21.42
N GLN A 89 20.60 -1.98 -22.13
CA GLN A 89 21.94 -2.17 -21.56
C GLN A 89 22.57 -0.85 -21.12
N ALA A 90 22.46 0.21 -21.94
CA ALA A 90 22.92 1.54 -21.56
C ALA A 90 22.09 2.09 -20.38
N GLN A 91 20.79 1.82 -20.34
CA GLN A 91 19.90 2.27 -19.27
C GLN A 91 20.29 1.65 -17.92
N GLU A 92 20.62 0.36 -17.88
CA GLU A 92 21.05 -0.33 -16.67
C GLU A 92 22.37 0.23 -16.12
N ARG A 93 23.29 0.64 -16.99
CA ARG A 93 24.58 1.21 -16.59
C ARG A 93 24.49 2.66 -16.13
N CYS A 94 23.62 3.45 -16.76
CA CYS A 94 23.57 4.89 -16.53
C CYS A 94 22.50 5.31 -15.51
N ILE A 95 21.52 4.46 -15.22
CA ILE A 95 20.38 4.80 -14.37
C ILE A 95 20.27 3.82 -13.21
N GLN A 96 20.63 4.30 -12.02
CA GLN A 96 20.50 3.52 -10.80
C GLN A 96 19.02 3.22 -10.51
N THR A 97 18.74 2.05 -9.95
CA THR A 97 17.40 1.72 -9.46
C THR A 97 17.21 2.26 -8.05
N LYS A 98 16.09 2.94 -7.81
CA LYS A 98 15.64 3.27 -6.46
C LYS A 98 14.53 2.33 -6.04
N ARG A 99 14.54 1.97 -4.75
CA ARG A 99 13.38 1.33 -4.14
C ARG A 99 12.23 2.34 -4.15
N LYS A 100 11.09 1.94 -4.70
CA LYS A 100 9.84 2.64 -4.48
C LYS A 100 9.52 2.43 -3.00
N SER A 101 9.98 3.35 -2.15
CA SER A 101 9.43 3.44 -0.81
C SER A 101 7.93 3.58 -1.02
N SER A 102 7.11 2.74 -0.37
CA SER A 102 5.68 3.02 -0.27
C SER A 102 5.59 4.48 0.14
N LYS A 103 5.14 5.38 -0.77
CA LYS A 103 5.19 6.84 -0.62
C LYS A 103 5.13 7.15 0.86
N THR A 104 6.19 7.73 1.44
CA THR A 104 6.20 8.22 2.82
C THR A 104 4.83 8.79 3.03
N THR A 105 4.02 8.13 3.85
CA THR A 105 2.57 8.35 3.86
C THR A 105 2.46 9.79 4.29
N LYS A 106 2.23 10.70 3.33
CA LYS A 106 2.32 12.14 3.56
C LYS A 106 1.48 12.39 4.78
N ARG A 107 2.15 12.87 5.84
CA ARG A 107 1.52 13.00 7.14
C ARG A 107 0.27 13.84 6.93
N PRO A 108 -0.92 13.35 7.33
CA PRO A 108 -2.12 14.13 7.15
C PRO A 108 -1.96 15.50 7.82
N PRO A 109 -2.51 16.59 7.25
CA PRO A 109 -2.34 17.93 7.79
C PRO A 109 -2.69 18.04 9.29
N TRP A 110 -3.69 17.27 9.74
CA TRP A 110 -4.17 17.27 11.13
C TRP A 110 -3.27 16.52 12.11
N MET A 111 -2.25 15.82 11.64
CA MET A 111 -1.46 14.93 12.49
C MET A 111 -0.22 15.68 12.98
N ASN A 112 -0.24 16.18 14.21
CA ASN A 112 0.92 16.75 14.90
C ASN A 112 1.62 15.69 15.79
N LYS A 113 2.82 16.01 16.34
CA LYS A 113 3.68 15.06 17.10
C LYS A 113 2.95 14.46 18.31
N GLU A 114 2.14 15.28 18.98
CA GLU A 114 1.32 14.88 20.12
C GLU A 114 0.23 13.88 19.75
N LEU A 115 -0.58 14.18 18.72
CA LEU A 115 -1.64 13.29 18.23
C LEU A 115 -1.06 11.96 17.74
N LEU A 116 0.13 11.99 17.13
CA LEU A 116 0.83 10.77 16.76
C LEU A 116 1.19 9.92 17.99
N GLY A 117 1.61 10.56 19.09
CA GLY A 117 1.80 9.92 20.39
C GLY A 117 0.52 9.23 20.87
N LYS A 118 -0.62 9.94 20.86
CA LYS A 118 -1.92 9.37 21.25
C LYS A 118 -2.36 8.19 20.37
N VAL A 119 -2.12 8.27 19.06
CA VAL A 119 -2.37 7.15 18.14
C VAL A 119 -1.47 5.95 18.44
N LYS A 120 -0.22 6.17 18.88
CA LYS A 120 0.66 5.09 19.35
C LYS A 120 0.14 4.49 20.67
N CYS A 121 -0.23 5.31 21.64
CA CYS A 121 -0.83 4.84 22.90
C CYS A 121 -2.06 3.96 22.63
N LYS A 122 -2.93 4.34 21.68
CA LYS A 122 -4.06 3.50 21.26
C LYS A 122 -3.63 2.11 20.74
N LYS A 123 -2.54 2.04 19.97
CA LYS A 123 -2.00 0.75 19.46
C LYS A 123 -1.40 -0.08 20.59
N GLU A 124 -0.73 0.55 21.53
CA GLU A 124 -0.13 -0.11 22.69
C GLU A 124 -1.20 -0.64 23.63
N ALA A 125 -2.22 0.15 23.92
CA ALA A 125 -3.39 -0.27 24.69
C ALA A 125 -4.10 -1.46 24.02
N TYR A 126 -4.25 -1.46 22.69
CA TYR A 126 -4.79 -2.61 21.97
C TYR A 126 -3.92 -3.87 22.14
N ARG A 127 -2.58 -3.72 22.08
CA ARG A 127 -1.66 -4.84 22.26
C ARG A 127 -1.73 -5.39 23.69
N GLY A 128 -1.74 -4.51 24.69
CA GLY A 128 -1.85 -4.87 26.11
C GLY A 128 -3.18 -5.55 26.42
N TRP A 129 -4.30 -5.01 25.93
CA TRP A 129 -5.61 -5.63 26.08
C TRP A 129 -5.66 -7.01 25.42
N LYS A 130 -5.13 -7.15 24.20
CA LYS A 130 -5.07 -8.43 23.49
C LYS A 130 -4.21 -9.48 24.21
N GLN A 131 -3.24 -9.04 25.01
CA GLN A 131 -2.37 -9.89 25.82
C GLN A 131 -2.88 -10.11 27.25
N GLY A 132 -4.06 -9.56 27.60
CA GLY A 132 -4.63 -9.67 28.94
C GLY A 132 -3.94 -8.82 30.00
N GLN A 133 -3.06 -7.89 29.60
CA GLN A 133 -2.30 -7.01 30.50
C GLN A 133 -3.03 -5.72 30.86
N VAL A 134 -4.08 -5.36 30.11
CA VAL A 134 -4.82 -4.11 30.25
C VAL A 134 -6.30 -4.44 30.33
N ALA A 135 -7.00 -3.86 31.30
CA ALA A 135 -8.43 -4.03 31.46
C ALA A 135 -9.18 -3.47 30.22
N TRP A 136 -10.34 -4.04 29.92
CA TRP A 136 -11.17 -3.57 28.81
C TRP A 136 -11.54 -2.08 28.94
N GLU A 137 -11.81 -1.64 30.16
CA GLU A 137 -12.21 -0.26 30.49
C GLU A 137 -11.09 0.74 30.18
N GLU A 138 -9.87 0.48 30.67
CA GLU A 138 -8.68 1.30 30.39
C GLU A 138 -8.37 1.39 28.89
N TYR A 139 -8.51 0.28 28.17
CA TYR A 139 -8.38 0.26 26.72
C TYR A 139 -9.44 1.13 26.05
N ARG A 140 -10.71 0.99 26.46
CA ARG A 140 -11.84 1.73 25.89
C ARG A 140 -11.66 3.24 26.08
N GLU A 141 -11.29 3.67 27.28
CA GLU A 141 -11.03 5.08 27.59
C GLU A 141 -9.90 5.65 26.74
N THR A 142 -8.77 4.93 26.65
CA THR A 142 -7.63 5.33 25.83
C THR A 142 -8.01 5.48 24.35
N VAL A 143 -8.81 4.55 23.83
CA VAL A 143 -9.31 4.57 22.46
C VAL A 143 -10.24 5.76 22.20
N GLN A 144 -11.16 6.02 23.14
CA GLN A 144 -12.13 7.13 23.04
C GLN A 144 -11.43 8.48 23.09
N ALA A 145 -10.55 8.69 24.08
CA ALA A 145 -9.78 9.92 24.23
C ALA A 145 -8.91 10.20 22.99
N ALA A 146 -8.18 9.20 22.48
CA ALA A 146 -7.40 9.36 21.25
C ALA A 146 -8.29 9.64 20.03
N GLY A 147 -9.47 9.02 19.95
CA GLY A 147 -10.43 9.24 18.88
C GLY A 147 -11.04 10.64 18.90
N GLU A 148 -11.36 11.18 20.08
CA GLU A 148 -11.87 12.54 20.25
C GLU A 148 -10.83 13.59 19.82
N GLN A 149 -9.58 13.44 20.26
CA GLN A 149 -8.52 14.37 19.90
C GLN A 149 -8.26 14.39 18.38
N VAL A 150 -8.27 13.22 17.74
CA VAL A 150 -8.15 13.13 16.27
C VAL A 150 -9.34 13.79 15.57
N ARG A 151 -10.56 13.64 16.10
CA ARG A 151 -11.75 14.33 15.55
C ARG A 151 -11.63 15.85 15.69
N LYS A 152 -11.24 16.35 16.85
CA LYS A 152 -11.02 17.80 17.09
C LYS A 152 -9.96 18.37 16.14
N ALA A 153 -8.82 17.70 16.00
CA ALA A 153 -7.75 18.15 15.12
C ALA A 153 -8.16 18.19 13.64
N LYS A 154 -8.95 17.23 13.18
CA LYS A 154 -9.51 17.24 11.82
C LYS A 154 -10.48 18.41 11.62
N ALA A 155 -11.40 18.59 12.57
CA ALA A 155 -12.38 19.65 12.52
C ALA A 155 -11.73 21.04 12.49
N LEU A 156 -10.68 21.26 13.29
CA LEU A 156 -9.94 22.53 13.30
C LEU A 156 -9.34 22.88 11.93
N ILE A 157 -8.78 21.89 11.23
CA ILE A 157 -8.23 22.11 9.89
C ILE A 157 -9.32 22.33 8.85
N GLU A 158 -10.43 21.61 8.95
CA GLU A 158 -11.57 21.80 8.06
C GLU A 158 -12.18 23.20 8.26
N ILE A 159 -12.26 23.67 9.50
CA ILE A 159 -12.68 25.04 9.84
C ILE A 159 -11.72 26.07 9.25
N SER A 160 -10.40 25.91 9.41
CA SER A 160 -9.42 26.85 8.84
C SER A 160 -9.51 26.89 7.31
N LEU A 161 -9.62 25.73 6.66
CA LEU A 161 -9.79 25.63 5.21
C LEU A 161 -11.08 26.30 4.71
N ALA A 162 -12.17 26.19 5.47
CA ALA A 162 -13.43 26.83 5.12
C ALA A 162 -13.37 28.36 5.30
N ARG A 163 -12.72 28.84 6.37
CA ARG A 163 -12.52 30.27 6.63
C ARG A 163 -11.64 30.93 5.57
N ASP A 164 -10.57 30.26 5.17
CA ASP A 164 -9.57 30.79 4.23
C ASP A 164 -9.94 30.51 2.77
N VAL A 165 -11.16 30.06 2.47
CA VAL A 165 -11.54 29.64 1.10
C VAL A 165 -11.47 30.79 0.09
N LYS A 166 -11.75 32.02 0.56
CA LYS A 166 -11.74 33.22 -0.28
C LYS A 166 -10.31 33.61 -0.68
N ASP A 167 -9.39 33.53 0.27
CA ASP A 167 -7.99 33.95 0.07
C ASP A 167 -7.12 32.80 -0.49
N ASN A 168 -7.45 31.56 -0.16
CA ASN A 168 -6.68 30.37 -0.51
C ASN A 168 -7.56 29.23 -1.06
N LYS A 169 -8.30 29.56 -2.13
CA LYS A 169 -9.17 28.64 -2.87
C LYS A 169 -8.47 27.32 -3.23
N LYS A 170 -7.21 27.38 -3.66
CA LYS A 170 -6.41 26.20 -4.08
C LYS A 170 -6.24 25.17 -2.97
N SER A 171 -6.07 25.60 -1.72
CA SER A 171 -5.88 24.69 -0.59
C SER A 171 -7.14 23.88 -0.29
N PHE A 172 -8.31 24.52 -0.36
CA PHE A 172 -9.62 23.92 -0.13
C PHE A 172 -9.94 22.86 -1.20
N TYR A 173 -9.85 23.21 -2.49
CA TYR A 173 -10.14 22.24 -3.55
C TYR A 173 -9.14 21.07 -3.58
N ARG A 174 -7.87 21.30 -3.21
CA ARG A 174 -6.90 20.21 -3.01
C ARG A 174 -7.29 19.27 -1.87
N TYR A 175 -7.81 19.80 -0.76
CA TYR A 175 -8.33 18.96 0.33
C TYR A 175 -9.51 18.10 -0.12
N VAL A 176 -10.47 18.71 -0.83
CA VAL A 176 -11.66 18.01 -1.37
C VAL A 176 -11.25 16.93 -2.37
N SER A 177 -10.33 17.21 -3.29
CA SER A 177 -9.88 16.22 -4.27
C SER A 177 -9.11 15.05 -3.63
N ASP A 178 -8.25 15.32 -2.65
CA ASP A 178 -7.55 14.27 -1.89
C ASP A 178 -8.52 13.35 -1.13
N LYS A 179 -9.66 13.87 -0.66
CA LYS A 179 -10.72 13.09 0.01
C LYS A 179 -11.57 12.26 -0.96
N ARG A 180 -11.81 12.77 -2.17
CA ARG A 180 -12.55 12.05 -3.22
C ARG A 180 -11.75 10.89 -3.82
N ARG A 181 -10.43 10.88 -3.63
CA ARG A 181 -9.57 9.84 -4.20
C ARG A 181 -9.77 8.50 -3.49
N THR A 182 -10.39 7.54 -4.17
CA THR A 182 -10.36 6.13 -3.77
C THR A 182 -8.93 5.62 -3.91
N ARG A 183 -8.39 5.01 -2.86
CA ARG A 183 -7.12 4.26 -2.97
C ARG A 183 -7.44 2.94 -3.67
N GLU A 184 -6.88 2.73 -4.85
CA GLU A 184 -6.76 1.40 -5.43
C GLU A 184 -5.91 0.55 -4.47
N ASN A 185 -6.57 -0.23 -3.62
CA ASN A 185 -5.90 -1.08 -2.62
C ASN A 185 -5.49 -2.44 -3.20
N VAL A 186 -5.91 -2.73 -4.43
CA VAL A 186 -5.68 -4.00 -5.11
C VAL A 186 -4.76 -3.70 -6.29
N GLY A 187 -3.54 -4.26 -6.27
CA GLY A 187 -2.68 -4.24 -7.43
C GLY A 187 -3.22 -5.18 -8.52
N PRO A 188 -2.84 -4.98 -9.79
CA PRO A 188 -3.26 -5.86 -10.87
C PRO A 188 -2.87 -7.31 -10.56
N LEU A 189 -3.81 -8.24 -10.80
CA LEU A 189 -3.54 -9.66 -10.73
C LEU A 189 -2.51 -10.01 -11.80
N GLN A 190 -1.41 -10.63 -11.40
CA GLN A 190 -0.46 -11.20 -12.36
C GLN A 190 -1.07 -12.48 -12.88
N ASN A 191 -1.40 -12.52 -14.17
CA ASN A 191 -1.64 -13.77 -14.87
C ASN A 191 -0.29 -14.47 -15.01
N GLU A 192 -0.16 -15.71 -14.55
CA GLU A 192 1.00 -16.52 -14.91
C GLU A 192 0.98 -16.76 -16.42
N PRO A 193 2.13 -16.71 -17.12
CA PRO A 193 2.20 -17.14 -18.50
C PRO A 193 1.81 -18.62 -18.53
N THR A 194 0.76 -18.92 -19.29
CA THR A 194 0.44 -20.28 -19.72
C THR A 194 1.70 -20.90 -20.30
N VAL A 195 2.30 -21.83 -19.55
CA VAL A 195 3.32 -22.74 -20.08
C VAL A 195 2.64 -23.49 -21.22
N GLY A 196 3.20 -23.34 -22.42
CA GLY A 196 2.78 -24.10 -23.58
C GLY A 196 2.95 -25.59 -23.28
N GLU A 197 1.88 -26.34 -23.43
CA GLU A 197 1.94 -27.79 -23.54
C GLU A 197 2.46 -28.11 -24.95
N ASP A 198 3.73 -28.48 -25.03
CA ASP A 198 4.29 -29.25 -26.14
C ASP A 198 4.15 -30.75 -25.83
N GLN A 199 3.64 -31.48 -26.84
CA GLN A 199 3.66 -32.93 -27.10
C GLN A 199 2.68 -33.83 -26.33
N VAL A 200 1.75 -34.47 -27.07
CA VAL A 200 2.00 -35.61 -27.97
C VAL A 200 1.24 -35.44 -29.28
#